data_AF-A0A4Q5SMW0-F1
#
_entry.id   AF-A0A4Q5SMW0-F1
#
_cell.length_a   1.000
_cell.length_b   1.000
_cell.length_c   1.000
_cell.angle_alpha   90.00
_cell.angle_beta   90.00
_cell.angle_gamma   90.00
#
_symmetry.space_group_name_H-M   'P 1'
#
loop_
_entity.id
_entity.type
_entity.pdbx_description
1 polymer ?
#
loop_
_entity_poly.entity_id
_entity_poly.type
_entity_poly.pdbx_seq_one_letter_code
_entity_poly.pdbx_strand_id
1 'polypeptide(L)' 'MDLKDIVLQTAELSKQVGAFIRQERKTFSIDKIEYKGLNDLVSYVDKSAEQQLVAGLEKILPEAGFITEEKTTTKIGER' A
#
# COMPACT_ATOMS: atom_id res chain seq x y z
N MET A 1 -6.24 -2.03 21.26
CA MET A 1 -5.79 -0.69 20.83
C MET A 1 -7.01 0.21 20.65
N ASP A 2 -6.92 1.52 20.87
CA ASP A 2 -8.06 2.43 20.68
C ASP A 2 -8.29 2.71 19.18
N LEU A 3 -9.55 2.71 18.74
CA LEU A 3 -9.91 2.93 17.33
C LEU A 3 -9.44 4.30 16.83
N LYS A 4 -9.51 5.33 17.67
CA LYS A 4 -9.06 6.67 17.32
C LYS A 4 -7.57 6.68 17.01
N ASP A 5 -6.77 5.96 17.78
CA ASP A 5 -5.33 5.88 17.58
C ASP A 5 -4.99 5.15 16.29
N ILE A 6 -5.66 4.03 16.00
CA ILE A 6 -5.50 3.29 14.73
C ILE A 6 -5.83 4.21 13.54
N VAL A 7 -6.93 4.95 13.61
CA VAL A 7 -7.36 5.87 12.53
C VAL A 7 -6.33 6.97 12.31
N LEU A 8 -5.84 7.59 13.39
CA LEU A 8 -4.86 8.67 13.28
C LEU A 8 -3.52 8.17 12.70
N GLN A 9 -3.05 7.00 13.14
CA GLN A 9 -1.81 6.41 12.63
C GLN A 9 -1.96 5.95 11.17
N THR A 10 -3.11 5.36 10.81
CA THR A 10 -3.41 4.94 9.44
C THR A 10 -3.49 6.15 8.50
N ALA A 11 -4.12 7.23 8.94
CA ALA A 11 -4.18 8.48 8.17
C ALA A 11 -2.79 9.07 7.94
N GLU A 12 -1.93 9.04 8.96
CA GLU A 12 -0.55 9.54 8.82
C GLU A 12 0.29 8.68 7.88
N LEU A 13 0.22 7.36 8.02
CA LEU A 13 0.84 6.41 7.09
C LEU A 13 0.37 6.66 5.64
N SER A 14 -0.93 6.86 5.45
CA SER A 14 -1.52 7.12 4.12
C SER A 14 -0.97 8.41 3.48
N LYS A 15 -0.75 9.46 4.28
CA LYS A 15 -0.12 10.70 3.79
C LYS A 15 1.33 10.50 3.36
N GLN A 16 2.08 9.70 4.11
CA GLN A 16 3.48 9.37 3.81
C GLN A 16 3.59 8.59 2.49
N VAL A 17 2.78 7.54 2.33
CA VAL A 17 2.73 6.78 1.07
C VAL A 17 2.24 7.66 -0.08
N GLY A 18 1.25 8.53 0.16
CA GLY A 18 0.83 9.53 -0.83
C GLY A 18 1.94 10.50 -1.23
N ALA A 19 2.86 10.86 -0.32
CA ALA A 19 4.02 11.69 -0.64
C ALA A 19 5.03 10.93 -1.51
N PHE A 20 5.26 9.65 -1.23
CA PHE A 20 6.05 8.75 -2.09
C PHE A 20 5.47 8.71 -3.51
N ILE A 21 4.17 8.43 -3.67
CA ILE A 21 3.51 8.38 -4.99
C ILE A 21 3.68 9.71 -5.73
N ARG A 22 3.48 10.85 -5.04
CA ARG A 22 3.68 12.18 -5.64
C ARG A 22 5.12 12.41 -6.09
N GLN A 23 6.09 11.86 -5.38
CA GLN A 23 7.50 12.00 -5.73
C GLN A 23 7.86 11.11 -6.93
N GLU A 24 7.46 9.84 -6.91
CA GLU A 24 7.69 8.92 -8.03
C GLU A 24 7.04 9.41 -9.32
N ARG A 25 5.85 10.00 -9.24
CA ARG A 25 5.16 10.59 -10.40
C ARG A 25 6.01 11.61 -11.16
N LYS A 26 6.93 12.33 -10.50
CA LYS A 26 7.78 13.35 -11.16
C LYS A 26 8.79 12.74 -12.12
N THR A 27 9.21 11.50 -11.86
CA THR A 27 10.22 10.77 -12.64
C THR A 27 9.62 9.52 -13.30
N PHE A 28 8.32 9.32 -13.18
CA PHE A 28 7.62 8.18 -13.72
C PHE A 28 7.60 8.25 -15.24
N SER A 29 7.80 7.09 -15.87
CA SER A 29 7.79 6.97 -17.32
C SER A 29 6.93 5.79 -17.73
N ILE A 30 6.19 5.94 -18.83
CA ILE A 30 5.13 5.03 -19.28
C ILE A 30 5.69 3.63 -19.61
N ASP A 31 6.96 3.53 -19.98
CA ASP A 31 7.70 2.27 -20.18
C ASP A 31 7.82 1.41 -18.92
N LYS A 32 7.53 1.96 -17.74
CA LYS A 32 7.53 1.22 -16.46
C LYS A 32 6.15 0.69 -16.06
N ILE A 33 5.17 0.75 -16.96
CA ILE A 33 3.86 0.12 -16.78
C ILE A 33 3.96 -1.36 -17.19
N GLU A 34 3.56 -2.24 -16.28
CA GLU A 34 3.33 -3.65 -16.55
C GLU A 34 1.87 -3.88 -16.95
N TYR A 35 1.66 -4.78 -17.91
CA TYR A 35 0.34 -5.16 -18.41
C TYR A 35 0.02 -6.57 -17.92
N LYS A 36 -0.85 -6.69 -16.92
CA LYS A 36 -1.28 -7.97 -16.34
C LYS A 36 -2.38 -8.66 -17.15
N GLY A 37 -3.10 -7.91 -17.99
CA GLY A 37 -4.24 -8.38 -18.76
C GLY A 37 -4.82 -7.29 -19.67
N LEU A 38 -5.95 -7.59 -20.32
CA LEU A 38 -6.63 -6.61 -21.17
C LEU A 38 -7.18 -5.48 -20.30
N ASN A 39 -6.59 -4.29 -20.39
CA ASN A 39 -6.88 -3.11 -19.57
C ASN A 39 -6.47 -3.22 -18.09
N ASP A 40 -5.56 -4.14 -17.76
CA ASP A 40 -5.02 -4.30 -16.41
C ASP A 40 -3.57 -3.80 -16.39
N LEU A 41 -3.41 -2.57 -15.91
CA LEU A 41 -2.16 -1.82 -15.86
C LEU A 41 -1.71 -1.69 -14.41
N VAL A 42 -0.46 -2.04 -14.15
CA VAL A 42 0.15 -1.84 -12.84
C VAL A 42 1.55 -1.29 -13.01
N SER A 43 1.95 -0.36 -12.15
CA SER A 43 3.32 0.11 -12.12
C SER A 43 4.07 -0.38 -10.88
N TYR A 44 5.41 -0.27 -10.91
CA TYR A 44 6.20 -0.48 -9.70
C TYR A 44 5.80 0.49 -8.57
N VAL A 45 5.25 1.66 -8.89
CA VAL A 45 4.80 2.65 -7.90
C VAL A 45 3.59 2.12 -7.15
N ASP A 46 2.63 1.50 -7.84
CA ASP A 46 1.43 0.90 -7.24
C ASP A 46 1.82 -0.24 -6.28
N LYS A 47 2.66 -1.16 -6.75
CA LYS A 47 3.17 -2.28 -5.93
C LYS A 47 3.96 -1.78 -4.72
N SER A 48 4.82 -0.77 -4.90
CA SER A 48 5.63 -0.21 -3.82
C SER A 48 4.79 0.56 -2.80
N ALA A 49 3.72 1.23 -3.24
CA ALA A 49 2.78 1.90 -2.35
C ALA A 49 2.01 0.89 -1.50
N GLU A 50 1.51 -0.19 -2.12
CA GLU A 50 0.82 -1.26 -1.40
C GLU A 50 1.74 -1.94 -0.37
N GLN A 51 2.99 -2.26 -0.74
CA GLN A 51 3.99 -2.80 0.19
C GLN A 51 4.25 -1.88 1.39
N GLN A 52 4.39 -0.56 1.16
CA GLN A 52 4.59 0.40 2.24
C GLN A 52 3.37 0.50 3.16
N LEU A 53 2.16 0.47 2.60
CA LEU A 53 0.92 0.46 3.38
C LEU A 53 0.84 -0.80 4.23
N VAL A 54 1.03 -1.99 3.65
CA VAL A 54 1.00 -3.25 4.40
C VAL A 54 2.03 -3.26 5.52
N ALA A 55 3.29 -2.93 5.22
CA ALA A 55 4.36 -2.92 6.21
C ALA A 55 4.13 -1.89 7.34
N GLY A 56 3.47 -0.77 7.05
CA GLY A 56 3.10 0.22 8.04
C GLY A 56 1.89 -0.22 8.88
N LEU A 57 0.84 -0.73 8.23
CA LEU A 57 -0.37 -1.19 8.88
C LEU A 57 -0.11 -2.42 9.77
N GLU A 58 0.79 -3.32 9.38
CA GLU A 58 1.22 -4.44 10.21
C GLU A 58 1.88 -4.01 11.53
N LYS A 59 2.48 -2.81 11.57
CA LYS A 59 3.02 -2.24 12.82
C LYS A 59 1.94 -1.57 13.65
N ILE A 60 0.94 -0.99 12.99
CA ILE A 60 -0.18 -0.29 13.65
C ILE A 60 -1.13 -1.31 14.28
N LEU A 61 -1.49 -2.38 13.56
CA LEU A 61 -2.41 -3.41 14.01
C LEU A 61 -1.84 -4.81 13.69
N PRO A 62 -0.92 -5.33 14.52
CA PRO A 62 -0.18 -6.55 14.24
C PRO A 62 -1.04 -7.80 14.10
N GLU A 63 -2.21 -7.84 14.69
CA GLU A 63 -3.16 -8.95 14.59
C GLU A 63 -3.96 -8.95 13.28
N ALA A 64 -3.95 -7.86 12.50
CA ALA A 64 -4.76 -7.75 11.29
C ALA A 64 -4.16 -8.51 10.10
N GLY A 65 -5.06 -8.98 9.23
CA GLY A 65 -4.75 -9.38 7.86
C GLY A 65 -5.16 -8.29 6.88
N PHE A 66 -4.59 -8.31 5.68
CA PHE A 66 -4.82 -7.28 4.65
C PHE A 66 -5.21 -7.92 3.32
N ILE A 67 -6.30 -7.42 2.74
CA ILE A 67 -6.71 -7.78 1.38
C ILE A 67 -6.08 -6.76 0.44
N THR A 68 -5.31 -7.26 -0.51
CA THR A 68 -4.50 -6.47 -1.43
C THR A 68 -4.77 -6.86 -2.87
N GLU A 69 -4.67 -5.90 -3.80
CA GLU A 69 -4.88 -6.14 -5.23
C GLU A 69 -3.63 -6.80 -5.84
N GLU A 70 -2.46 -6.32 -5.44
CA GLU A 70 -1.16 -6.80 -5.92
C GLU A 70 -0.65 -8.04 -5.17
N LYS A 71 -1.44 -8.53 -4.19
CA LYS A 71 -1.11 -9.69 -3.35
C LYS A 71 0.25 -9.54 -2.65
N THR A 72 0.57 -8.34 -2.18
CA THR A 72 1.84 -8.06 -1.49
C THR A 72 1.92 -8.69 -0.10
N THR A 73 0.83 -9.25 0.41
CA THR A 73 0.82 -10.08 1.62
C THR A 73 -0.15 -11.26 1.49
N THR A 74 0.15 -12.32 2.24
CA THR A 74 -0.70 -13.49 2.44
C THR A 74 -1.18 -13.63 3.88
N LYS A 75 -0.93 -12.61 4.71
CA LYS A 75 -1.26 -12.63 6.13
C LYS A 75 -2.77 -12.65 6.35
N ILE A 76 -3.22 -13.64 7.11
CA ILE A 76 -4.60 -13.76 7.59
C ILE A 76 -4.65 -13.20 9.01
N GLY A 77 -5.68 -12.41 9.32
CA GLY A 77 -5.83 -11.82 10.65
C GLY A 77 -6.07 -12.86 11.73
N GLU A 78 -5.52 -12.59 12.91
CA GLU A 78 -5.74 -13.35 14.13
C GLU A 78 -7.10 -12.95 14.74
N ARG A 79 -7.79 -13.91 15.34
CA ARG A 79 -9.16 -13.75 15.85
C ARG A 79 -9.18 -13.69 17.38
#